data_AF-A0A2D6RYV5-F1
#
_entry.id   AF-A0A2D6RYV5-F1
#
_cell.length_a   1.000
_cell.length_b   1.000
_cell.length_c   1.000
_cell.angle_alpha   90.00
_cell.angle_beta   90.00
_cell.angle_gamma   90.00
#
_symmetry.space_group_name_H-M   'P 1'
#
loop_
_entity.id
_entity.type
_entity.pdbx_description
1 polymer ?
#
loop_
_entity_poly.entity_id
_entity_poly.type
_entity_poly.pdbx_seq_one_letter_code
_entity_poly.pdbx_strand_id
1 'polypeptide(L)'
;MYKSQINNEVIQMCLTLRSLFLIALILMLGVTFQSVGLAAILFQDDFEDDTMGKEPKKWKFDPDAEVNNIGKIDKDPVDPTNQVFTGYGGYLADKGAIYKDFVLEYDWMFMKDDQNNSLGFRVVDQKKAHYQLSRRSGAQDWKIYQFNGAWNEIVSKAWPTDVETWYSVQLICEGPLFTVKAKKKDDPTLFKDIGKPLLKIKDDTHEKGFISTSYWGPIDNVIIAEHENDILAVQTSNKLSTIWGKLKTGQ
;
A
#
# COMPACT_ATOMS: atom_id res chain seq x y z
N MET A 1 78.20 8.44 -5.38
CA MET A 1 77.15 9.06 -4.55
C MET A 1 75.80 9.22 -5.28
N TYR A 2 75.74 9.55 -6.57
CA TYR A 2 74.47 9.80 -7.29
C TYR A 2 73.49 8.61 -7.41
N LYS A 3 73.97 7.36 -7.56
CA LYS A 3 73.10 6.16 -7.71
C LYS A 3 72.25 5.83 -6.46
N SER A 4 72.73 6.19 -5.27
CA SER A 4 72.02 5.89 -4.01
C SER A 4 70.81 6.78 -3.80
N GLN A 5 70.82 7.99 -4.35
CA GLN A 5 69.80 9.00 -4.10
C GLN A 5 68.56 8.76 -4.99
N ILE A 6 68.78 8.37 -6.24
CA ILE A 6 67.73 7.99 -7.21
C ILE A 6 66.92 6.79 -6.70
N ASN A 7 67.58 5.78 -6.11
CA ASN A 7 66.88 4.61 -5.59
C ASN A 7 65.94 4.96 -4.42
N ASN A 8 66.33 5.90 -3.56
CA ASN A 8 65.49 6.31 -2.43
C ASN A 8 64.27 7.13 -2.89
N GLU A 9 64.43 7.98 -3.91
CA GLU A 9 63.32 8.78 -4.47
C GLU A 9 62.29 7.90 -5.20
N VAL A 10 62.74 6.90 -5.97
CA VAL A 10 61.84 5.95 -6.66
C VAL A 10 61.07 5.08 -5.65
N ILE A 11 61.71 4.64 -4.57
CA ILE A 11 61.06 3.85 -3.52
C ILE A 11 60.02 4.69 -2.75
N GLN A 12 60.34 5.95 -2.40
CA GLN A 12 59.41 6.89 -1.78
C GLN A 12 58.20 7.21 -2.68
N MET A 13 58.43 7.38 -3.98
CA MET A 13 57.36 7.61 -4.96
C MET A 13 56.45 6.38 -5.11
N CYS A 14 56.99 5.16 -5.13
CA CYS A 14 56.19 3.94 -5.17
C CYS A 14 55.38 3.72 -3.87
N LEU A 15 55.92 4.10 -2.70
CA LEU A 15 55.23 4.00 -1.42
C LEU A 15 54.07 5.01 -1.31
N THR A 16 54.27 6.24 -1.78
CA THR A 16 53.22 7.28 -1.80
C THR A 16 52.10 6.94 -2.80
N LEU A 17 52.43 6.41 -3.99
CA LEU A 17 51.42 5.95 -4.95
C LEU A 17 50.59 4.77 -4.42
N ARG A 18 51.21 3.80 -3.71
CA ARG A 18 50.48 2.68 -3.08
C ARG A 18 49.55 3.15 -1.96
N SER A 19 50.00 4.10 -1.14
CA SER A 19 49.18 4.70 -0.09
C SER A 19 48.03 5.52 -0.63
N LEU A 20 48.24 6.30 -1.71
CA LEU A 20 47.19 7.02 -2.43
C LEU A 20 46.16 6.07 -3.05
N PHE A 21 46.60 4.94 -3.60
CA PHE A 21 45.71 3.93 -4.16
C PHE A 21 44.84 3.26 -3.08
N LEU A 22 45.42 2.97 -1.90
CA LEU A 22 44.68 2.40 -0.77
C LEU A 22 43.65 3.40 -0.21
N ILE A 23 44.02 4.67 -0.09
CA ILE A 23 43.11 5.73 0.37
C ILE A 23 41.97 5.94 -0.65
N ALA A 24 42.28 5.93 -1.95
CA ALA A 24 41.27 5.99 -3.01
C ALA A 24 40.34 4.76 -3.02
N LEU A 25 40.85 3.57 -2.71
CA LEU A 25 40.06 2.35 -2.60
C LEU A 25 39.14 2.38 -1.37
N ILE A 26 39.62 2.89 -0.22
CA ILE A 26 38.83 3.07 1.00
C ILE A 26 37.76 4.16 0.79
N LEU A 27 38.09 5.26 0.11
CA LEU A 27 37.13 6.29 -0.27
C LEU A 27 36.07 5.75 -1.25
N MET A 28 36.47 4.94 -2.25
CA MET A 28 35.52 4.30 -3.19
C MET A 28 34.64 3.25 -2.52
N LEU A 29 35.15 2.49 -1.54
CA LEU A 29 34.36 1.57 -0.71
C LEU A 29 33.41 2.32 0.25
N GLY A 30 33.72 3.56 0.60
CA GLY A 30 32.87 4.41 1.44
C GLY A 30 31.65 5.02 0.72
N VAL A 31 31.63 5.05 -0.62
CA VAL A 31 30.52 5.67 -1.40
C VAL A 31 29.39 4.68 -1.72
N THR A 32 29.51 3.39 -1.37
CA THR A 32 28.48 2.39 -1.66
C THR A 32 27.50 2.12 -0.52
N PHE A 33 27.52 2.92 0.55
CA PHE A 33 26.33 3.05 1.40
C PHE A 33 25.34 3.97 0.69
N GLN A 34 24.74 3.47 -0.40
CA GLN A 34 23.44 3.97 -0.81
C GLN A 34 22.55 3.81 0.43
N SER A 35 22.10 4.93 0.96
CA SER A 35 21.06 4.98 1.97
C SER A 35 19.96 4.01 1.55
N VAL A 36 19.83 2.91 2.27
CA VAL A 36 18.59 2.13 2.28
C VAL A 36 17.60 3.13 2.87
N GLY A 37 16.91 3.86 1.99
CA GLY A 37 15.79 4.69 2.41
C GLY A 37 14.87 3.76 3.16
N LEU A 38 14.60 4.07 4.43
CA LEU A 38 13.59 3.35 5.18
C LEU A 38 12.30 3.46 4.36
N ALA A 39 11.79 2.33 3.88
CA ALA A 39 10.52 2.29 3.19
C ALA A 39 9.48 2.99 4.06
N ALA A 40 8.88 4.08 3.57
CA ALA A 40 7.97 4.90 4.36
C ALA A 40 6.56 4.29 4.33
N ILE A 41 6.43 3.14 5.00
CA ILE A 41 5.12 2.57 5.33
C ILE A 41 4.48 3.48 6.37
N LEU A 42 3.38 4.10 5.99
CA LEU A 42 2.61 5.01 6.83
C LEU A 42 1.64 4.24 7.72
N PHE A 43 1.04 3.18 7.18
CA PHE A 43 0.07 2.35 7.90
C PHE A 43 0.05 0.92 7.33
N GLN A 44 -0.18 -0.06 8.20
CA GLN A 44 -0.45 -1.43 7.78
C GLN A 44 -1.41 -2.16 8.73
N ASP A 45 -2.29 -2.99 8.17
CA ASP A 45 -3.18 -3.86 8.93
C ASP A 45 -3.55 -5.12 8.14
N ASP A 46 -3.12 -6.27 8.65
CA ASP A 46 -3.52 -7.63 8.24
C ASP A 46 -4.52 -8.24 9.24
N PHE A 47 -4.92 -7.49 10.28
CA PHE A 47 -5.93 -7.88 11.27
C PHE A 47 -5.60 -9.11 12.14
N GLU A 48 -4.47 -9.77 11.94
CA GLU A 48 -4.13 -11.02 12.63
C GLU A 48 -3.90 -10.85 14.14
N ASP A 49 -3.43 -9.67 14.55
CA ASP A 49 -3.20 -9.33 15.96
C ASP A 49 -4.47 -8.80 16.67
N ASP A 50 -5.59 -8.67 15.96
CA ASP A 50 -6.84 -8.18 16.53
C ASP A 50 -7.66 -9.29 17.20
N THR A 51 -8.66 -8.89 17.99
CA THR A 51 -9.51 -9.83 18.72
C THR A 51 -10.73 -10.20 17.86
N MET A 52 -10.87 -11.48 17.53
CA MET A 52 -12.05 -12.04 16.88
C MET A 52 -13.37 -11.52 17.48
N GLY A 53 -14.27 -11.05 16.62
CA GLY A 53 -15.57 -10.49 16.99
C GLY A 53 -15.55 -9.08 17.57
N LYS A 54 -14.40 -8.40 17.59
CA LYS A 54 -14.24 -7.00 18.02
C LYS A 54 -13.88 -6.09 16.86
N GLU A 55 -13.98 -4.79 17.07
CA GLU A 55 -13.50 -3.79 16.11
C GLU A 55 -11.95 -3.84 16.00
N PRO A 56 -11.38 -3.56 14.82
CA PRO A 56 -9.92 -3.53 14.64
C PRO A 56 -9.26 -2.40 15.42
N LYS A 57 -8.14 -2.68 16.10
CA LYS A 57 -7.51 -1.74 17.05
C LYS A 57 -6.88 -0.51 16.39
N LYS A 58 -6.48 -0.63 15.12
CA LYS A 58 -5.79 0.44 14.38
C LYS A 58 -6.73 1.36 13.62
N TRP A 59 -8.03 1.09 13.64
CA TRP A 59 -9.03 1.90 12.96
C TRP A 59 -9.88 2.65 13.98
N LYS A 60 -10.45 3.78 13.53
CA LYS A 60 -11.37 4.57 14.33
C LYS A 60 -12.76 4.51 13.71
N PHE A 61 -13.72 3.94 14.45
CA PHE A 61 -15.12 4.05 14.09
C PHE A 61 -15.58 5.50 14.20
N ASP A 62 -16.36 5.94 13.23
CA ASP A 62 -16.98 7.26 13.22
C ASP A 62 -18.49 7.10 13.03
N PRO A 63 -19.29 7.36 14.08
CA PRO A 63 -20.73 7.13 14.06
C PRO A 63 -21.49 8.12 13.17
N ASP A 64 -20.87 9.24 12.79
CA ASP A 64 -21.47 10.28 11.94
C ASP A 64 -21.28 10.01 10.44
N ALA A 65 -20.66 8.88 10.09
CA ALA A 65 -20.50 8.45 8.71
C ALA A 65 -21.84 8.16 8.03
N GLU A 66 -21.92 8.40 6.71
CA GLU A 66 -23.10 8.06 5.89
C GLU A 66 -23.52 6.61 6.06
N VAL A 67 -22.53 5.71 6.09
CA VAL A 67 -22.71 4.31 6.48
C VAL A 67 -21.94 4.10 7.77
N ASN A 68 -22.63 3.71 8.83
CA ASN A 68 -22.09 3.64 10.19
C ASN A 68 -22.36 2.27 10.86
N ASN A 69 -22.19 1.20 10.10
CA ASN A 69 -22.31 -0.16 10.63
C ASN A 69 -21.06 -0.50 11.45
N ILE A 70 -21.27 -0.93 12.70
CA ILE A 70 -20.18 -1.42 13.55
C ILE A 70 -19.62 -2.70 12.94
N GLY A 71 -18.37 -2.62 12.49
CA GLY A 71 -17.64 -3.73 11.90
C GLY A 71 -17.03 -4.64 12.96
N LYS A 72 -16.48 -5.76 12.50
CA LYS A 72 -15.77 -6.71 13.36
C LYS A 72 -14.66 -7.42 12.60
N ILE A 73 -13.70 -7.91 13.36
CA ILE A 73 -12.80 -8.97 12.92
C ILE A 73 -13.59 -10.27 12.87
N ASP A 74 -13.53 -10.93 11.72
CA ASP A 74 -14.12 -12.24 11.50
C ASP A 74 -13.10 -13.13 10.78
N LYS A 75 -13.45 -14.40 10.58
CA LYS A 75 -12.66 -15.30 9.75
C LYS A 75 -12.78 -14.92 8.28
N ASP A 76 -11.70 -15.08 7.53
CA ASP A 76 -11.76 -15.07 6.07
C ASP A 76 -12.78 -16.14 5.61
N PRO A 77 -13.76 -15.78 4.76
CA PRO A 77 -14.79 -16.70 4.27
C PRO A 77 -14.25 -17.94 3.54
N VAL A 78 -13.06 -17.85 2.92
CA VAL A 78 -12.47 -18.94 2.13
C VAL A 78 -11.22 -19.55 2.77
N ASP A 79 -10.63 -18.89 3.78
CA ASP A 79 -9.55 -19.43 4.61
C ASP A 79 -9.79 -19.16 6.12
N PRO A 80 -10.49 -20.06 6.83
CA PRO A 80 -10.84 -19.85 8.24
C PRO A 80 -9.65 -19.72 9.22
N THR A 81 -8.41 -19.87 8.74
CA THR A 81 -7.19 -19.64 9.51
C THR A 81 -6.70 -18.19 9.48
N ASN A 82 -7.22 -17.39 8.55
CA ASN A 82 -6.93 -15.96 8.37
C ASN A 82 -8.07 -15.11 8.97
N GLN A 83 -7.73 -13.90 9.43
CA GLN A 83 -8.65 -12.92 9.98
C GLN A 83 -8.84 -11.76 9.01
N VAL A 84 -10.04 -11.21 8.97
CA VAL A 84 -10.40 -10.12 8.06
C VAL A 84 -11.29 -9.11 8.76
N PHE A 85 -11.25 -7.87 8.31
CA PHE A 85 -12.20 -6.86 8.75
C PHE A 85 -13.44 -6.87 7.87
N THR A 86 -14.63 -7.00 8.47
CA THR A 86 -15.89 -7.12 7.73
C THR A 86 -17.08 -6.51 8.47
N GLY A 87 -18.24 -6.49 7.82
CA GLY A 87 -19.50 -5.97 8.37
C GLY A 87 -19.49 -4.47 8.67
N TYR A 88 -18.51 -3.76 8.13
CA TYR A 88 -18.18 -2.40 8.52
C TYR A 88 -18.93 -1.34 7.69
N GLY A 89 -18.96 -0.13 8.23
CA GLY A 89 -19.11 1.12 7.50
C GLY A 89 -18.62 2.28 8.37
N GLY A 90 -17.90 3.23 7.78
CA GLY A 90 -17.53 4.46 8.47
C GLY A 90 -16.26 4.39 9.32
N TYR A 91 -15.38 3.41 9.10
CA TYR A 91 -14.11 3.32 9.81
C TYR A 91 -13.03 4.12 9.11
N LEU A 92 -12.19 4.80 9.88
CA LEU A 92 -11.04 5.54 9.39
C LEU A 92 -9.74 4.77 9.66
N ALA A 93 -8.94 4.57 8.62
CA ALA A 93 -7.62 3.93 8.75
C ALA A 93 -6.68 4.79 9.60
N ASP A 94 -5.68 4.15 10.21
CA ASP A 94 -4.68 4.79 11.06
C ASP A 94 -5.29 5.77 12.09
N LYS A 95 -6.36 5.29 12.73
CA LYS A 95 -7.14 6.07 13.71
C LYS A 95 -7.60 7.46 13.22
N GLY A 96 -7.72 7.65 11.90
CA GLY A 96 -8.07 8.93 11.28
C GLY A 96 -6.89 9.82 10.93
N ALA A 97 -5.76 9.25 10.49
CA ALA A 97 -4.70 10.05 9.88
C ALA A 97 -5.13 10.65 8.53
N ILE A 98 -4.56 11.82 8.20
CA ILE A 98 -4.85 12.56 6.97
C ILE A 98 -3.73 12.31 5.98
N TYR A 99 -4.11 11.87 4.78
CA TYR A 99 -3.20 11.56 3.68
C TYR A 99 -3.39 12.54 2.54
N LYS A 100 -2.29 12.99 1.93
CA LYS A 100 -2.30 13.84 0.72
C LYS A 100 -1.96 12.98 -0.50
N ASP A 101 -0.71 12.59 -0.59
CA ASP A 101 -0.17 11.70 -1.61
C ASP A 101 0.17 10.37 -0.95
N PHE A 102 -0.23 9.27 -1.58
CA PHE A 102 -0.07 7.93 -1.01
C PHE A 102 -0.25 6.84 -2.07
N VAL A 103 0.27 5.66 -1.76
CA VAL A 103 -0.11 4.39 -2.38
C VAL A 103 -0.83 3.56 -1.33
N LEU A 104 -2.05 3.14 -1.66
CA LEU A 104 -2.88 2.25 -0.85
C LEU A 104 -3.01 0.90 -1.57
N GLU A 105 -2.53 -0.17 -0.96
CA GLU A 105 -2.79 -1.55 -1.37
C GLU A 105 -3.67 -2.26 -0.34
N TYR A 106 -4.61 -3.07 -0.81
CA TYR A 106 -5.47 -3.89 0.05
C TYR A 106 -6.07 -5.04 -0.73
N ASP A 107 -6.43 -6.10 -0.01
CA ASP A 107 -7.25 -7.19 -0.54
C ASP A 107 -8.73 -6.92 -0.25
N TRP A 108 -9.57 -7.29 -1.20
CA TRP A 108 -11.00 -7.07 -1.12
C TRP A 108 -11.79 -8.24 -1.72
N MET A 109 -12.80 -8.70 -0.98
CA MET A 109 -13.74 -9.72 -1.45
C MET A 109 -15.14 -9.15 -1.68
N PHE A 110 -15.71 -9.51 -2.82
CA PHE A 110 -17.10 -9.17 -3.18
C PHE A 110 -18.02 -10.33 -2.78
N MET A 111 -18.78 -10.20 -1.70
CA MET A 111 -19.65 -11.30 -1.24
C MET A 111 -20.91 -11.47 -2.11
N LYS A 112 -21.37 -10.40 -2.77
CA LYS A 112 -22.61 -10.40 -3.55
C LYS A 112 -22.51 -9.47 -4.76
N ASP A 113 -23.27 -9.80 -5.80
CA ASP A 113 -23.35 -8.96 -7.00
C ASP A 113 -24.28 -7.77 -6.85
N ASP A 114 -25.32 -7.87 -6.04
CA ASP A 114 -26.31 -6.80 -5.86
C ASP A 114 -25.86 -5.71 -4.87
N GLN A 115 -24.61 -5.77 -4.38
CA GLN A 115 -24.06 -4.82 -3.43
C GLN A 115 -22.97 -3.94 -4.04
N ASN A 116 -22.96 -2.68 -3.58
CA ASN A 116 -21.84 -1.79 -3.81
C ASN A 116 -20.78 -2.07 -2.75
N ASN A 117 -19.54 -2.12 -3.20
CA ASN A 117 -18.38 -2.22 -2.34
C ASN A 117 -17.57 -0.96 -2.60
N SER A 118 -17.26 -0.18 -1.57
CA SER A 118 -16.59 1.10 -1.76
C SER A 118 -15.66 1.50 -0.62
N LEU A 119 -14.55 2.13 -1.00
CA LEU A 119 -13.58 2.73 -0.11
C LEU A 119 -13.47 4.23 -0.43
N GLY A 120 -13.62 5.06 0.59
CA GLY A 120 -13.47 6.50 0.52
C GLY A 120 -12.00 6.90 0.66
N PHE A 121 -11.56 7.89 -0.11
CA PHE A 121 -10.24 8.48 -0.01
C PHE A 121 -10.28 9.99 -0.15
N ARG A 122 -9.30 10.66 0.48
CA ARG A 122 -9.28 12.11 0.70
C ARG A 122 -10.62 12.62 1.24
N VAL A 123 -11.10 11.91 2.25
CA VAL A 123 -12.37 12.21 2.90
C VAL A 123 -12.20 13.44 3.80
N VAL A 124 -12.97 14.50 3.52
CA VAL A 124 -12.90 15.80 4.22
C VAL A 124 -14.24 16.17 4.87
N ASP A 125 -14.23 17.18 5.74
CA ASP A 125 -15.43 17.79 6.33
C ASP A 125 -16.43 16.81 6.94
N GLN A 126 -15.95 15.93 7.83
CA GLN A 126 -16.76 14.86 8.41
C GLN A 126 -17.46 14.02 7.34
N LYS A 127 -16.75 13.72 6.26
CA LYS A 127 -17.19 12.87 5.15
C LYS A 127 -18.25 13.48 4.23
N LYS A 128 -18.52 14.79 4.34
CA LYS A 128 -19.45 15.53 3.45
C LYS A 128 -18.87 15.90 2.09
N ALA A 129 -17.56 15.72 1.90
CA ALA A 129 -16.97 15.72 0.58
C ALA A 129 -15.79 14.75 0.53
N HIS A 130 -15.69 13.98 -0.56
CA HIS A 130 -14.67 12.94 -0.70
C HIS A 130 -14.65 12.34 -2.11
N TYR A 131 -13.63 11.55 -2.40
CA TYR A 131 -13.67 10.58 -3.49
C TYR A 131 -13.96 9.19 -2.98
N GLN A 132 -14.54 8.37 -3.85
CA GLN A 132 -14.88 6.99 -3.54
C GLN A 132 -14.48 6.07 -4.68
N LEU A 133 -13.66 5.06 -4.40
CA LEU A 133 -13.38 3.95 -5.30
C LEU A 133 -14.41 2.85 -5.06
N SER A 134 -15.16 2.50 -6.11
CA SER A 134 -16.33 1.65 -5.97
C SER A 134 -16.39 0.56 -7.04
N ARG A 135 -16.62 -0.68 -6.61
CA ARG A 135 -17.18 -1.75 -7.45
C ARG A 135 -18.70 -1.70 -7.29
N ARG A 136 -19.43 -1.50 -8.39
CA ARG A 136 -20.89 -1.28 -8.34
C ARG A 136 -21.69 -2.56 -8.47
N SER A 137 -22.93 -2.50 -7.95
CA SER A 137 -23.92 -3.56 -8.08
C SER A 137 -24.06 -4.02 -9.54
N GLY A 138 -24.20 -5.32 -9.76
CA GLY A 138 -24.19 -5.98 -11.05
C GLY A 138 -22.82 -6.50 -11.49
N ALA A 139 -21.77 -6.27 -10.70
CA ALA A 139 -20.42 -6.79 -10.92
C ALA A 139 -19.67 -6.31 -12.16
N GLN A 140 -20.17 -5.29 -12.87
CA GLN A 140 -19.65 -4.99 -14.21
C GLN A 140 -18.58 -3.92 -14.21
N ASP A 141 -18.76 -2.87 -13.40
CA ASP A 141 -17.99 -1.64 -13.51
C ASP A 141 -17.29 -1.24 -12.22
N TRP A 142 -16.06 -0.76 -12.40
CA TRP A 142 -15.29 -0.04 -11.39
C TRP A 142 -15.33 1.45 -11.69
N LYS A 143 -15.54 2.24 -10.64
CA LYS A 143 -15.77 3.68 -10.75
C LYS A 143 -15.03 4.44 -9.69
N ILE A 144 -14.65 5.67 -10.02
CA ILE A 144 -14.39 6.69 -9.00
C ILE A 144 -15.54 7.69 -9.05
N TYR A 145 -16.16 7.88 -7.89
CA TYR A 145 -17.11 8.96 -7.65
C TYR A 145 -16.45 10.08 -6.86
N GLN A 146 -16.98 11.27 -7.03
CA GLN A 146 -16.76 12.41 -6.17
C GLN A 146 -18.08 12.78 -5.51
N PHE A 147 -18.07 13.00 -4.20
CA PHE A 147 -19.15 13.65 -3.49
C PHE A 147 -18.72 15.05 -3.08
N ASN A 148 -19.46 16.07 -3.49
CA ASN A 148 -19.28 17.45 -3.05
C ASN A 148 -20.64 18.16 -3.04
N GLY A 149 -21.46 17.84 -2.05
CA GLY A 149 -22.89 18.23 -1.99
C GLY A 149 -23.80 17.46 -2.96
N ALA A 150 -23.24 16.85 -4.00
CA ALA A 150 -23.90 15.91 -4.90
C ALA A 150 -22.91 14.84 -5.39
N TRP A 151 -23.43 13.67 -5.78
CA TRP A 151 -22.65 12.58 -6.35
C TRP A 151 -22.37 12.83 -7.84
N ASN A 152 -21.09 12.77 -8.21
CA ASN A 152 -20.62 12.87 -9.59
C ASN A 152 -19.74 11.65 -9.91
N GLU A 153 -20.03 10.97 -11.02
CA GLU A 153 -19.13 9.96 -11.57
C GLU A 153 -18.02 10.67 -12.34
N ILE A 154 -16.75 10.43 -11.97
CA ILE A 154 -15.61 11.10 -12.64
C ILE A 154 -14.84 10.16 -13.57
N VAL A 155 -14.88 8.85 -13.34
CA VAL A 155 -14.37 7.84 -14.27
C VAL A 155 -15.03 6.48 -14.03
N SER A 156 -15.23 5.72 -15.09
CA SER A 156 -15.77 4.35 -15.05
C SER A 156 -15.07 3.47 -16.08
N LYS A 157 -14.95 2.18 -15.77
CA LYS A 157 -14.53 1.16 -16.72
C LYS A 157 -15.11 -0.20 -16.34
N ALA A 158 -15.59 -0.91 -17.36
CA ALA A 158 -15.99 -2.31 -17.22
C ALA A 158 -14.76 -3.19 -16.92
N TRP A 159 -14.82 -3.88 -15.79
CA TRP A 159 -13.88 -4.92 -15.40
C TRP A 159 -14.60 -5.88 -14.46
N PRO A 160 -15.24 -6.91 -15.02
CA PRO A 160 -16.08 -7.80 -14.23
C PRO A 160 -15.30 -8.55 -13.16
N THR A 161 -15.91 -8.68 -11.98
CA THR A 161 -15.33 -9.39 -10.83
C THR A 161 -16.31 -10.44 -10.32
N ASP A 162 -15.82 -11.65 -10.13
CA ASP A 162 -16.55 -12.75 -9.51
C ASP A 162 -16.85 -12.50 -8.02
N VAL A 163 -17.99 -13.01 -7.54
CA VAL A 163 -18.28 -13.06 -6.09
C VAL A 163 -17.40 -14.08 -5.38
N GLU A 164 -17.29 -13.96 -4.05
CA GLU A 164 -16.55 -14.86 -3.16
C GLU A 164 -15.08 -15.06 -3.60
N THR A 165 -14.55 -14.07 -4.32
CA THR A 165 -13.19 -14.07 -4.88
C THR A 165 -12.44 -12.87 -4.34
N TRP A 166 -11.21 -13.11 -3.86
CA TRP A 166 -10.30 -12.06 -3.41
C TRP A 166 -9.62 -11.38 -4.59
N TYR A 167 -9.61 -10.05 -4.55
CA TYR A 167 -8.86 -9.20 -5.47
C TYR A 167 -7.90 -8.32 -4.68
N SER A 168 -6.68 -8.20 -5.15
CA SER A 168 -5.76 -7.18 -4.65
C SER A 168 -5.99 -5.91 -5.46
N VAL A 169 -6.08 -4.77 -4.77
CA VAL A 169 -6.32 -3.45 -5.35
C VAL A 169 -5.17 -2.52 -4.97
N GLN A 170 -4.71 -1.70 -5.91
CA GLN A 170 -3.76 -0.62 -5.67
C GLN A 170 -4.40 0.70 -6.12
N LEU A 171 -4.51 1.66 -5.20
CA LEU A 171 -4.88 3.04 -5.46
C LEU A 171 -3.65 3.94 -5.22
N ILE A 172 -3.22 4.64 -6.26
CA ILE A 172 -2.15 5.63 -6.19
C ILE A 172 -2.77 7.02 -6.32
N CYS A 173 -2.51 7.87 -5.33
CA CYS A 173 -2.89 9.27 -5.34
C CYS A 173 -1.62 10.14 -5.31
N GLU A 174 -1.35 10.87 -6.40
CA GLU A 174 -0.21 11.76 -6.55
C GLU A 174 -0.66 13.14 -7.05
N GLY A 175 -0.75 14.12 -6.15
CA GLY A 175 -1.35 15.41 -6.44
C GLY A 175 -2.78 15.23 -6.99
N PRO A 176 -3.11 15.71 -8.19
CA PRO A 176 -4.44 15.51 -8.78
C PRO A 176 -4.60 14.15 -9.49
N LEU A 177 -3.54 13.35 -9.65
CA LEU A 177 -3.59 12.13 -10.44
C LEU A 177 -4.00 10.94 -9.58
N PHE A 178 -5.09 10.27 -9.95
CA PHE A 178 -5.51 9.00 -9.34
C PHE A 178 -5.32 7.87 -10.34
N THR A 179 -4.65 6.80 -9.91
CA THR A 179 -4.45 5.58 -10.70
C THR A 179 -4.91 4.38 -9.90
N VAL A 180 -5.75 3.54 -10.50
CA VAL A 180 -6.23 2.29 -9.89
C VAL A 180 -5.74 1.13 -10.71
N LYS A 181 -5.20 0.12 -10.04
CA LYS A 181 -4.89 -1.19 -10.61
C LYS A 181 -5.59 -2.25 -9.75
N ALA A 182 -6.01 -3.35 -10.36
CA ALA A 182 -6.58 -4.48 -9.65
C ALA A 182 -6.24 -5.78 -10.37
N LYS A 183 -6.18 -6.86 -9.61
CA LYS A 183 -5.93 -8.22 -10.10
C LYS A 183 -6.56 -9.23 -9.13
N LYS A 184 -6.78 -10.48 -9.56
CA LYS A 184 -7.12 -11.56 -8.62
C LYS A 184 -5.95 -11.74 -7.63
N LYS A 185 -6.24 -12.08 -6.38
CA LYS A 185 -5.23 -12.19 -5.31
C LYS A 185 -4.15 -13.23 -5.63
N ASP A 186 -4.50 -14.27 -6.37
CA ASP A 186 -3.60 -15.35 -6.80
C ASP A 186 -2.76 -15.01 -8.05
N ASP A 187 -3.01 -13.88 -8.72
CA ASP A 187 -2.20 -13.43 -9.85
C ASP A 187 -0.82 -12.96 -9.35
N PRO A 188 0.27 -13.63 -9.77
CA PRO A 188 1.62 -13.36 -9.29
C PRO A 188 2.21 -12.05 -9.84
N THR A 189 1.57 -11.41 -10.83
CA THR A 189 2.07 -10.19 -11.48
C THR A 189 2.17 -9.04 -10.48
N LEU A 190 3.34 -8.43 -10.31
CA LEU A 190 3.47 -7.27 -9.40
C LEU A 190 2.71 -6.06 -9.96
N PHE A 191 2.16 -5.20 -9.09
CA PHE A 191 1.42 -4.01 -9.54
C PHE A 191 2.23 -3.06 -10.43
N LYS A 192 3.55 -2.96 -10.20
CA LYS A 192 4.46 -2.19 -11.06
C LYS A 192 4.58 -2.74 -12.49
N ASP A 193 4.29 -4.03 -12.67
CA ASP A 193 4.41 -4.75 -13.95
C ASP A 193 3.06 -4.77 -14.70
N ILE A 194 1.97 -4.29 -14.09
CA ILE A 194 0.68 -4.12 -14.76
C ILE A 194 0.75 -2.90 -15.69
N GLY A 195 0.91 -3.14 -16.98
CA GLY A 195 1.19 -2.09 -17.97
C GLY A 195 0.07 -1.07 -18.17
N LYS A 196 -1.21 -1.44 -18.04
CA LYS A 196 -2.35 -0.52 -18.20
C LYS A 196 -3.18 -0.47 -16.92
N PRO A 197 -3.40 0.72 -16.32
CA PRO A 197 -4.24 0.82 -15.14
C PRO A 197 -5.70 0.50 -15.46
N LEU A 198 -6.42 0.07 -14.43
CA LEU A 198 -7.85 -0.10 -14.48
C LEU A 198 -8.52 1.26 -14.68
N LEU A 199 -8.30 2.21 -13.76
CA LEU A 199 -8.79 3.58 -13.85
C LEU A 199 -7.61 4.55 -13.80
N LYS A 200 -7.72 5.68 -14.51
CA LYS A 200 -6.77 6.79 -14.44
C LYS A 200 -7.51 8.09 -14.70
N ILE A 201 -7.46 9.02 -13.76
CA ILE A 201 -8.18 10.30 -13.84
C ILE A 201 -7.36 11.40 -13.16
N LYS A 202 -7.57 12.65 -13.57
CA LYS A 202 -7.05 13.82 -12.87
C LYS A 202 -8.22 14.61 -12.28
N ASP A 203 -8.17 14.85 -10.98
CA ASP A 203 -9.11 15.70 -10.26
C ASP A 203 -8.42 16.31 -9.03
N ASP A 204 -8.59 17.61 -8.80
CA ASP A 204 -7.95 18.37 -7.72
C ASP A 204 -8.95 18.94 -6.69
N THR A 205 -10.23 18.54 -6.75
CA THR A 205 -11.25 19.06 -5.85
C THR A 205 -10.94 18.80 -4.37
N HIS A 206 -10.36 17.64 -4.05
CA HIS A 206 -9.92 17.32 -2.69
C HIS A 206 -8.43 16.95 -2.72
N GLU A 207 -7.61 17.74 -2.01
CA GLU A 207 -6.15 17.56 -2.02
C GLU A 207 -5.67 16.54 -0.99
N LYS A 208 -6.36 16.40 0.14
CA LYS A 208 -5.98 15.50 1.24
C LYS A 208 -7.21 15.13 2.08
N GLY A 209 -7.12 14.06 2.85
CA GLY A 209 -8.17 13.66 3.78
C GLY A 209 -7.95 12.25 4.32
N PHE A 210 -8.96 11.69 4.97
CA PHE A 210 -8.88 10.35 5.53
C PHE A 210 -9.02 9.27 4.45
N ILE A 211 -8.57 8.06 4.77
CA ILE A 211 -9.00 6.82 4.12
C ILE A 211 -10.13 6.23 4.96
N SER A 212 -11.27 5.92 4.34
CA SER A 212 -12.44 5.42 5.07
C SER A 212 -13.07 4.20 4.41
N THR A 213 -13.57 3.28 5.22
CA THR A 213 -14.52 2.29 4.71
C THR A 213 -15.90 2.92 4.51
N SER A 214 -16.54 2.65 3.37
CA SER A 214 -17.87 3.21 3.05
C SER A 214 -18.92 2.14 2.88
N TYR A 215 -18.66 1.09 2.09
CA TYR A 215 -19.64 0.04 1.84
C TYR A 215 -19.03 -1.37 1.97
N TRP A 216 -19.92 -2.35 2.13
CA TRP A 216 -19.71 -3.75 2.51
C TRP A 216 -18.59 -4.49 1.77
N GLY A 217 -18.14 -5.60 2.36
CA GLY A 217 -17.16 -6.55 1.82
C GLY A 217 -16.01 -6.77 2.79
N PRO A 218 -15.54 -8.01 3.01
CA PRO A 218 -14.32 -8.25 3.78
C PRO A 218 -13.10 -7.58 3.16
N ILE A 219 -12.28 -6.90 3.97
CA ILE A 219 -10.96 -6.39 3.57
C ILE A 219 -9.87 -7.03 4.39
N ASP A 220 -8.69 -7.12 3.78
CA ASP A 220 -7.50 -7.69 4.36
C ASP A 220 -6.22 -7.02 3.80
N ASN A 221 -5.07 -7.23 4.43
CA ASN A 221 -3.74 -6.82 3.97
C ASN A 221 -3.65 -5.35 3.53
N VAL A 222 -4.20 -4.44 4.34
CA VAL A 222 -4.20 -3.00 4.04
C VAL A 222 -2.81 -2.42 4.29
N ILE A 223 -2.25 -1.73 3.31
CA ILE A 223 -0.96 -1.03 3.41
C ILE A 223 -1.12 0.36 2.81
N ILE A 224 -0.70 1.39 3.53
CA ILE A 224 -0.57 2.76 3.02
C ILE A 224 0.90 3.15 3.10
N ALA A 225 1.46 3.64 1.99
CA ALA A 225 2.85 4.04 1.87
C ALA A 225 3.01 5.35 1.10
N GLU A 226 4.20 5.96 1.17
CA GLU A 226 4.52 7.13 0.36
C GLU A 226 4.71 6.76 -1.13
N HIS A 227 5.34 5.62 -1.41
CA HIS A 227 5.66 5.20 -2.78
C HIS A 227 5.38 3.71 -3.04
N GLU A 228 5.15 3.34 -4.30
CA GLU A 228 4.90 1.94 -4.70
C GLU A 228 6.06 1.01 -4.29
N ASN A 229 7.30 1.51 -4.33
CA ASN A 229 8.49 0.72 -3.98
C ASN A 229 8.54 0.34 -2.50
N ASP A 230 7.91 1.13 -1.62
CA ASP A 230 7.90 0.87 -0.18
C ASP A 230 7.08 -0.39 0.12
N ILE A 231 5.98 -0.60 -0.61
CA ILE A 231 5.10 -1.76 -0.45
C ILE A 231 5.80 -3.05 -0.89
N LEU A 232 6.56 -3.00 -1.99
CA LEU A 232 7.35 -4.15 -2.46
C LEU A 232 8.40 -4.60 -1.43
N ALA A 233 8.99 -3.65 -0.70
CA ALA A 233 9.92 -3.96 0.38
C ALA A 233 9.23 -4.72 1.53
N VAL A 234 8.01 -4.32 1.91
CA VAL A 234 7.21 -5.04 2.92
C VAL A 234 6.83 -6.43 2.49
N GLN A 235 6.28 -6.59 1.28
CA GLN A 235 5.88 -7.91 0.77
C GLN A 235 7.07 -8.88 0.72
N THR A 236 8.27 -8.39 0.41
CA THR A 236 9.49 -9.18 0.43
C THR A 236 9.93 -9.53 1.85
N SER A 237 9.87 -8.57 2.78
CA SER A 237 10.19 -8.77 4.20
C SER A 237 9.25 -9.78 4.87
N ASN A 238 7.93 -9.66 4.62
CA ASN A 238 6.93 -10.58 5.15
C ASN A 238 7.14 -11.99 4.60
N LYS A 239 7.45 -12.15 3.31
CA LYS A 239 7.82 -13.47 2.76
C LYS A 239 9.02 -14.08 3.47
N LEU A 240 10.05 -13.28 3.76
CA LEU A 240 11.22 -13.74 4.52
C LEU A 240 10.84 -14.13 5.95
N SER A 241 10.08 -13.30 6.66
CA SER A 241 9.67 -13.59 8.05
C SER A 241 8.81 -14.84 8.14
N THR A 242 7.89 -15.06 7.19
CA THR A 242 7.09 -16.30 7.10
C THR A 242 7.97 -17.52 6.85
N ILE A 243 8.94 -17.44 5.92
CA ILE A 243 9.87 -18.55 5.65
C ILE A 243 10.70 -18.88 6.90
N TRP A 244 11.24 -17.86 7.58
CA TRP A 244 11.99 -18.06 8.82
C TRP A 244 11.12 -18.62 9.96
N GLY A 245 9.86 -18.20 10.05
CA GLY A 245 8.87 -18.77 10.97
C GLY A 245 8.68 -20.26 10.74
N LYS A 246 8.41 -20.66 9.49
CA LYS A 246 8.24 -22.08 9.10
C LYS A 246 9.48 -22.93 9.37
N LEU A 247 10.68 -22.41 9.05
CA LEU A 247 11.95 -23.09 9.33
C LEU A 247 12.20 -23.30 10.83
N LYS A 248 11.75 -22.38 11.69
CA LYS A 248 11.87 -22.52 13.15
C LYS A 248 10.85 -23.48 13.75
N THR A 249 9.66 -23.58 13.16
CA THR A 249 8.58 -24.46 13.64
C THR A 249 8.61 -25.86 13.02
N GLY A 250 9.46 -26.10 12.02
CA GLY A 250 9.66 -27.42 11.41
C GLY A 250 8.51 -27.89 10.53
N GLN A 251 7.71 -26.95 9.99
CA GLN A 251 6.65 -27.20 9.00
C GLN A 251 7.10 -26.81 7.59
#